data_AF-W0R6F3-F1
#
_entry.id   AF-W0R6F3-F1
#
_cell.length_a   1.000
_cell.length_b   1.000
_cell.length_c   1.000
_cell.angle_alpha   90.00
_cell.angle_beta   90.00
_cell.angle_gamma   90.00
#
_symmetry.space_group_name_H-M   'P 1'
#
loop_
_entity.id
_entity.type
_entity.pdbx_description
1 polymer ?
#
loop_
_entity_poly.entity_id
_entity_poly.type
_entity_poly.pdbx_seq_one_letter_code
_entity_poly.pdbx_strand_id
1 'polypeptide(L)'
;MIGFAVCMWLLQILLGWRQIRLFNQAYAEIAKKGKVVVGRNEGRFTPKAVIVLAVDNHNIVQECLTMQGFSVFAKPAFSTVLMGKSLTEIQPEQAFPNNKALQNALKIALIR
;
A
#
# COMPACT_ATOMS: atom_id res chain seq x y z
N MET A 1 -18.56 -35.67 -10.63
CA MET A 1 -17.77 -34.92 -9.62
C MET A 1 -17.45 -33.49 -10.07
N ILE A 2 -18.44 -32.73 -10.57
CA ILE A 2 -18.23 -31.33 -11.03
C ILE A 2 -18.77 -30.33 -9.99
N GLY A 3 -19.83 -30.69 -9.26
CA GLY A 3 -20.42 -29.83 -8.23
C GLY A 3 -19.44 -29.39 -7.13
N PHE A 4 -18.51 -30.26 -6.72
CA PHE A 4 -17.51 -29.92 -5.70
C PHE A 4 -16.52 -28.85 -6.20
N ALA A 5 -16.10 -28.94 -7.46
CA ALA A 5 -15.22 -27.94 -8.07
C ALA A 5 -15.91 -26.58 -8.21
N VAL A 6 -17.19 -26.56 -8.58
CA VAL A 6 -17.99 -25.32 -8.65
C VAL A 6 -18.14 -24.68 -7.26
N CYS A 7 -18.44 -25.47 -6.23
CA CYS A 7 -18.50 -24.97 -4.85
C CYS A 7 -17.16 -24.37 -4.40
N MET A 8 -16.05 -25.04 -4.69
CA MET A 8 -14.71 -24.58 -4.33
C MET A 8 -14.33 -23.30 -5.07
N TRP A 9 -14.72 -23.18 -6.34
CA TRP A 9 -14.51 -21.97 -7.14
C TRP A 9 -15.33 -20.78 -6.64
N LEU A 10 -16.59 -20.99 -6.29
CA LEU A 10 -17.44 -19.95 -5.68
C LEU A 10 -16.88 -19.49 -4.33
N LEU A 11 -16.42 -20.44 -3.49
CA LEU A 11 -15.78 -20.12 -2.22
C LEU A 11 -14.50 -19.29 -2.44
N GLN A 12 -13.70 -19.65 -3.44
CA GLN A 12 -12.48 -18.91 -3.80
C GLN A 12 -12.79 -17.46 -4.20
N ILE A 13 -13.83 -17.23 -5.00
CA ILE A 13 -14.28 -15.88 -5.37
C ILE A 13 -14.76 -15.11 -4.13
N LEU A 14 -15.58 -15.74 -3.29
CA LEU A 14 -16.13 -15.11 -2.09
C LEU A 14 -15.01 -14.70 -1.12
N LEU A 15 -14.00 -15.55 -0.93
CA LEU A 15 -12.83 -15.26 -0.10
C LEU A 15 -11.96 -14.14 -0.70
N GLY A 16 -11.78 -14.12 -2.02
CA GLY A 16 -11.10 -13.02 -2.72
C GLY A 16 -11.84 -11.69 -2.57
N TRP A 17 -13.17 -11.72 -2.63
CA TRP A 17 -13.99 -10.52 -2.49
C TRP A 17 -13.91 -9.91 -1.09
N ARG A 18 -13.84 -10.76 -0.04
CA ARG A 18 -13.62 -10.29 1.34
C ARG A 18 -12.26 -9.58 1.49
N GLN A 19 -11.22 -10.05 0.81
CA GLN A 19 -9.90 -9.39 0.83
C GLN A 19 -9.92 -8.04 0.12
N ILE A 20 -10.54 -7.97 -1.06
CA ILE A 20 -10.68 -6.70 -1.81
C ILE A 20 -11.47 -5.68 -1.00
N ARG A 21 -12.50 -6.12 -0.27
CA ARG A 21 -13.28 -5.22 0.60
C ARG A 21 -12.44 -4.63 1.73
N LEU A 22 -11.57 -5.43 2.36
CA LEU A 22 -10.62 -4.94 3.37
C LEU A 22 -9.64 -3.91 2.79
N PHE A 23 -9.12 -4.17 1.58
CA PHE A 23 -8.26 -3.23 0.89
C PHE A 23 -8.99 -1.92 0.53
N ASN A 24 -10.20 -2.02 -0.03
CA ASN A 24 -11.02 -0.87 -0.38
C ASN A 24 -11.36 -0.02 0.84
N GLN A 25 -11.62 -0.64 1.99
CA GLN A 25 -11.84 0.08 3.25
C GLN A 25 -10.59 0.84 3.67
N ALA A 26 -9.41 0.21 3.68
CA ALA A 26 -8.17 0.87 4.04
C ALA A 26 -7.81 2.02 3.08
N TYR A 27 -8.04 1.82 1.76
CA TYR A 27 -7.83 2.85 0.76
C TYR A 27 -8.81 4.02 0.93
N ALA A 28 -10.10 3.74 1.16
CA ALA A 28 -11.12 4.76 1.35
C ALA A 28 -10.86 5.62 2.59
N GLU A 29 -10.39 5.03 3.69
CA GLU A 29 -10.02 5.77 4.91
C GLU A 29 -8.92 6.81 4.66
N ILE A 30 -7.96 6.49 3.79
CA ILE A 30 -6.85 7.40 3.47
C ILE A 30 -7.25 8.41 2.40
N ALA A 31 -8.06 8.01 1.42
CA ALA A 31 -8.61 8.91 0.41
C ALA A 31 -9.51 10.00 1.03
N LYS A 32 -10.14 9.75 2.18
CA LYS A 32 -10.92 10.77 2.92
C LYS A 32 -10.06 11.89 3.52
N LYS A 33 -8.76 11.63 3.78
CA LYS A 33 -7.89 12.57 4.50
C LYS A 33 -7.26 13.65 3.62
N GLY A 34 -7.41 13.56 2.30
CA GLY A 34 -6.93 14.60 1.38
C GLY A 34 -6.34 14.02 0.10
N LYS A 35 -5.36 14.74 -0.46
CA LYS A 35 -4.68 14.35 -1.69
C LYS A 35 -3.81 13.13 -1.41
N VAL A 36 -4.07 12.02 -2.09
CA VAL A 36 -3.30 10.79 -1.93
C VAL A 36 -2.23 10.67 -3.01
N VAL A 37 -0.97 10.48 -2.59
CA VAL A 37 0.18 10.20 -3.45
C VAL A 37 0.49 8.71 -3.35
N VAL A 38 0.59 8.03 -4.49
CA VAL A 38 0.83 6.58 -4.53
C VAL A 38 2.19 6.31 -5.15
N GLY A 39 3.06 5.63 -4.41
CA GLY A 39 4.30 5.04 -4.90
C GLY A 39 4.16 3.53 -5.06
N ARG A 40 4.49 3.00 -6.23
CA ARG A 40 4.49 1.56 -6.48
C ARG A 40 5.87 1.15 -6.98
N ASN A 41 6.49 0.20 -6.31
CA ASN A 41 7.68 -0.45 -6.83
C ASN A 41 7.29 -1.71 -7.62
N GLU A 42 7.58 -1.70 -8.93
CA GLU A 42 7.31 -2.81 -9.87
C GLU A 42 8.59 -3.52 -10.34
N GLY A 43 9.61 -3.63 -9.49
CA GLY A 43 10.82 -4.40 -9.85
C GLY A 43 10.53 -5.90 -10.01
N ARG A 44 10.95 -6.48 -11.15
CA ARG A 44 10.77 -7.92 -11.53
C ARG A 44 11.34 -8.92 -10.51
N PHE A 45 12.26 -8.47 -9.65
CA PHE A 45 12.95 -9.28 -8.62
C PHE A 45 12.90 -8.68 -7.21
N THR A 46 12.09 -7.65 -6.97
CA THR A 46 11.92 -7.06 -5.63
C THR A 46 10.50 -7.28 -5.11
N PRO A 47 10.31 -7.44 -3.79
CA PRO A 47 8.97 -7.60 -3.22
C PRO A 47 8.05 -6.48 -3.70
N LYS A 48 6.86 -6.84 -4.21
CA LYS A 48 5.84 -5.87 -4.60
C LYS A 48 5.47 -5.06 -3.36
N ALA A 49 5.79 -3.78 -3.39
CA ALA A 49 5.54 -2.83 -2.32
C ALA A 49 4.79 -1.64 -2.89
N VAL A 50 3.65 -1.34 -2.28
CA VAL A 50 2.84 -0.16 -2.55
C VAL A 50 2.88 0.71 -1.30
N ILE A 51 3.17 1.98 -1.48
CA ILE A 51 3.06 3.01 -0.45
C ILE A 51 2.03 4.03 -0.91
N VAL A 52 1.09 4.37 -0.03
CA VAL A 52 0.08 5.40 -0.27
C VAL A 52 0.24 6.43 0.83
N LEU A 53 0.49 7.67 0.46
CA LEU A 53 0.71 8.80 1.36
C LEU A 53 -0.50 9.71 1.25
N ALA A 54 -1.28 9.89 2.30
CA ALA A 54 -2.23 10.99 2.39
C ALA A 54 -1.46 12.25 2.72
N VAL A 55 -1.52 13.23 1.83
CA VAL A 55 -0.91 14.54 2.02
C VAL A 55 -1.97 15.62 2.04
N ASP A 56 -1.73 16.60 2.90
CA ASP A 56 -2.54 17.80 2.97
C ASP A 56 -2.14 18.81 1.88
N ASN A 57 -2.89 19.90 1.73
CA ASN A 57 -2.62 20.98 0.77
C ASN A 57 -1.23 21.62 0.95
N HIS A 58 -0.61 21.46 2.11
CA HIS A 58 0.76 21.91 2.41
C HIS A 58 1.85 20.86 2.09
N ASN A 59 1.53 19.77 1.38
CA ASN A 59 2.44 18.64 1.10
C ASN A 59 3.00 17.93 2.35
N ILE A 60 2.31 18.06 3.49
CA ILE A 60 2.63 17.38 4.74
C ILE A 60 1.91 16.04 4.74
N VAL A 61 2.65 14.96 5.01
CA VAL A 61 2.09 13.61 5.12
C VAL A 61 1.28 13.51 6.41
N GLN A 62 -0.05 13.37 6.28
CA GLN A 62 -0.95 13.15 7.40
C GLN A 62 -1.07 11.67 7.75
N GLU A 63 -0.93 10.77 6.76
CA GLU A 63 -0.97 9.34 7.03
C GLU A 63 -0.27 8.57 5.92
N CYS A 64 0.29 7.40 6.26
CA CYS A 64 0.92 6.51 5.29
C CYS A 64 0.29 5.12 5.37
N LEU A 65 -0.18 4.60 4.24
CA LEU A 65 -0.43 3.17 4.03
C LEU A 65 0.79 2.54 3.41
N THR A 66 1.18 1.40 3.94
CA THR A 66 2.16 0.54 3.32
C THR A 66 1.53 -0.82 3.10
N MET A 67 1.76 -1.41 1.93
CA MET A 67 1.31 -2.75 1.60
C MET A 67 2.49 -3.45 0.96
N GLN A 68 3.07 -4.41 1.67
CA GLN A 68 4.19 -5.20 1.20
C GLN A 68 3.82 -6.69 1.20
N GLY A 69 4.06 -7.34 0.08
CA GLY A 69 3.94 -8.80 0.00
C GLY A 69 3.99 -9.30 -1.44
N PHE A 70 4.20 -10.61 -1.58
CA PHE A 70 4.33 -11.24 -2.90
C PHE A 70 2.97 -11.49 -3.59
N SER A 71 1.86 -11.33 -2.86
CA SER A 71 0.50 -11.65 -3.34
C SER A 71 -0.52 -10.56 -2.99
N VAL A 72 -1.71 -10.66 -3.61
CA VAL A 72 -2.90 -9.85 -3.32
C VAL A 72 -3.38 -9.92 -1.87
N PHE A 73 -2.83 -10.84 -1.08
CA PHE A 73 -3.13 -11.04 0.35
C PHE A 73 -2.30 -10.15 1.28
N ALA A 74 -1.40 -9.31 0.74
CA ALA A 74 -0.64 -8.36 1.56
C ALA A 74 -1.62 -7.43 2.29
N LYS A 75 -1.56 -7.39 3.62
CA LYS A 75 -2.47 -6.55 4.39
C LYS A 75 -2.01 -5.08 4.29
N PRO A 76 -2.93 -4.13 4.05
CA PRO A 76 -2.62 -2.72 4.19
C PRO A 76 -2.29 -2.43 5.65
N ALA A 77 -1.08 -1.95 5.89
CA ALA A 77 -0.59 -1.54 7.20
C ALA A 77 -0.48 -0.02 7.24
N PHE A 78 -1.28 0.59 8.10
CA PHE A 78 -1.13 2.01 8.42
C PHE A 78 0.17 2.21 9.19
N SER A 79 0.99 3.12 8.70
CA SER A 79 2.25 3.50 9.29
C SER A 79 2.25 4.99 9.56
N THR A 80 2.59 5.37 10.79
CA THR A 80 2.81 6.76 11.18
C THR A 80 4.28 7.17 11.05
N VAL A 81 5.14 6.28 10.52
CA VAL A 81 6.60 6.53 10.37
C VAL A 81 6.90 7.78 9.53
N LEU A 82 6.01 8.13 8.62
CA LEU A 82 6.13 9.29 7.74
C LEU A 82 5.19 10.45 8.12
N MET A 83 4.38 10.30 9.17
CA MET A 83 3.39 11.29 9.59
C MET A 83 4.09 12.57 10.07
N GLY A 84 3.59 13.73 9.63
CA GLY A 84 4.14 15.04 9.96
C GLY A 84 5.39 15.45 9.19
N LYS A 85 5.90 14.60 8.28
CA LYS A 85 7.05 14.94 7.42
C LYS A 85 6.58 15.52 6.08
N SER A 86 7.31 16.51 5.59
CA SER A 86 7.12 17.04 4.23
C SER A 86 7.60 16.03 3.21
N LEU A 87 6.82 15.78 2.15
CA LEU A 87 7.20 14.87 1.05
C LEU A 87 8.64 15.13 0.56
N THR A 88 9.03 16.40 0.44
CA THR A 88 10.34 16.81 -0.11
C THR A 88 11.53 16.50 0.81
N GLU A 89 11.30 16.33 2.12
CA GLU A 89 12.35 16.08 3.12
C GLU A 89 12.44 14.61 3.55
N ILE A 90 11.52 13.76 3.09
CA ILE A 90 11.49 12.35 3.47
C ILE A 90 12.65 11.62 2.81
N GLN A 91 13.69 11.33 3.60
CA GLN A 91 14.79 10.46 3.18
C GLN A 91 14.36 8.98 3.29
N PRO A 92 14.30 8.23 2.16
CA PRO A 92 13.85 6.85 2.16
C PRO A 92 14.68 5.94 3.07
N GLU A 93 15.96 6.25 3.19
CA GLU A 93 16.97 5.49 3.93
C GLU A 93 16.78 5.61 5.45
N GLN A 94 16.34 6.78 5.94
CA GLN A 94 16.00 6.98 7.36
C GLN A 94 14.60 6.45 7.70
N ALA A 95 13.64 6.51 6.78
CA ALA A 95 12.27 6.07 7.01
C ALA A 95 12.16 4.55 7.13
N PHE A 96 12.92 3.79 6.33
CA PHE A 96 12.85 2.33 6.32
C PHE A 96 14.25 1.70 6.26
N PRO A 97 15.04 1.74 7.35
CA PRO A 97 16.43 1.29 7.35
C PRO A 97 16.60 -0.19 6.98
N ASN A 98 15.63 -1.05 7.35
CA ASN A 98 15.71 -2.49 7.12
C ASN A 98 14.91 -3.01 5.90
N ASN A 99 14.32 -2.14 5.07
CA ASN A 99 13.35 -2.60 4.07
C ASN A 99 13.55 -1.94 2.69
N LYS A 100 14.50 -2.47 1.91
CA LYS A 100 14.88 -2.00 0.57
C LYS A 100 13.71 -1.88 -0.41
N ALA A 101 12.67 -2.73 -0.28
CA ALA A 101 11.49 -2.67 -1.13
C ALA A 101 10.65 -1.39 -0.89
N LEU A 102 10.53 -0.98 0.38
CA LEU A 102 9.85 0.25 0.79
C LEU A 102 10.66 1.49 0.44
N GLN A 103 11.98 1.43 0.57
CA GLN A 103 12.88 2.50 0.10
C GLN A 103 12.69 2.79 -1.39
N ASN A 104 12.62 1.75 -2.23
CA ASN A 104 12.42 1.92 -3.66
C ASN A 104 11.01 2.44 -4.00
N ALA A 105 9.97 1.94 -3.33
CA ALA A 105 8.61 2.44 -3.53
C ALA A 105 8.47 3.92 -3.14
N LEU A 106 9.14 4.33 -2.06
CA LEU A 106 9.20 5.71 -1.58
C LEU A 106 10.01 6.60 -2.53
N LYS A 107 11.16 6.14 -3.05
CA LYS A 107 11.90 6.86 -4.11
C LYS A 107 11.01 7.15 -5.32
N ILE A 108 10.22 6.16 -5.77
CA ILE A 108 9.28 6.34 -6.89
C ILE A 108 8.15 7.31 -6.54
N ALA A 109 7.64 7.27 -5.30
CA ALA A 109 6.60 8.18 -4.83
C ALA A 109 7.04 9.65 -4.84
N LEU A 110 8.32 9.90 -4.56
CA LEU A 110 8.89 11.25 -4.40
C LEU A 110 9.28 11.91 -5.74
N ILE A 111 9.42 11.13 -6.81
CA ILE A 111 9.83 11.61 -8.15
C ILE A 111 8.62 12.10 -8.98
N ARG A 112 7.38 11.83 -8.54
CA ARG A 112 6.14 12.13 -9.28
C ARG A 112 5.31 13.21 -8.60
#